data_AF-W9V4E8-F1
#
_entry.id   AF-W9V4E8-F1
#
_cell.length_a   1.000
_cell.length_b   1.000
_cell.length_c   1.000
_cell.angle_alpha   90.00
_cell.angle_beta   90.00
_cell.angle_gamma   90.00
#
_symmetry.space_group_name_H-M   'P 1'
#
loop_
_entity.id
_entity.type
_entity.pdbx_description
1 polymer ?
#
loop_
_entity_poly.entity_id
_entity_poly.type
_entity_poly.pdbx_seq_one_letter_code
_entity_poly.pdbx_strand_id
1 'polypeptide(L)'
;MIADRRIRTSSLAISADLLLVGIKLLTAWVTGSAALLADAYHSITDLAVSLMLLLGLVTRNAQERKGSAAAIERAYRFEAVLAILVAGLILLFPVQILRDLMGRSPDQLQHVWVGILGVLVCIVIAHLMSRLKSMVGRDTDSPALEADGSHSRMDVFSSVAVLVSLIGSMIGVYLDEIVAIVIALMVVGLGLELLVGGIRSLAKGQALEQRPLFEELAGRLGIGRLSGFVLPAWRSARRLYRRTSKPLLVVLALLVYAASGLRQVPYGHTGTRQILYQTRELGLEPGLHYAPPWPFGSGIRAISTRSPWAPRDRKRSRGSGARSI
;
A
#
# COMPACT_ATOMS: atom_id res chain seq x y z
N MET A 1 4.12 -15.00 -32.44
CA MET A 1 4.97 -14.14 -31.58
C MET A 1 4.17 -13.23 -30.63
N ILE A 2 3.07 -12.59 -31.07
CA ILE A 2 2.28 -11.64 -30.24
C ILE A 2 1.54 -12.34 -29.07
N ALA A 3 0.94 -13.52 -29.30
CA ALA A 3 0.27 -14.30 -28.25
C ALA A 3 1.22 -14.67 -27.09
N ASP A 4 2.48 -14.96 -27.42
CA ASP A 4 3.53 -15.34 -26.47
C ASP A 4 4.03 -14.15 -25.63
N ARG A 5 3.90 -12.91 -26.13
CA ARG A 5 4.18 -11.69 -25.34
C ARG A 5 3.06 -11.38 -24.36
N ARG A 6 1.79 -11.54 -24.76
CA ARG A 6 0.62 -11.30 -23.89
C ARG A 6 0.61 -12.27 -22.71
N ILE A 7 0.78 -13.56 -22.96
CA ILE A 7 0.77 -14.60 -21.91
C ILE A 7 1.91 -14.36 -20.90
N ARG A 8 3.13 -14.08 -21.36
CA ARG A 8 4.27 -13.76 -20.48
C ARG A 8 4.05 -12.49 -19.66
N THR A 9 3.42 -11.47 -20.25
CA THR A 9 3.11 -10.22 -19.54
C THR A 9 2.04 -10.45 -18.48
N SER A 10 1.01 -11.24 -18.79
CA SER A 10 -0.05 -11.59 -17.85
C SER A 10 0.46 -12.47 -16.70
N SER A 11 1.34 -13.45 -16.95
CA SER A 11 1.95 -14.24 -15.88
C SER A 11 2.83 -13.39 -14.97
N LEU A 12 3.63 -12.49 -15.56
CA LEU A 12 4.46 -11.55 -14.79
C LEU A 12 3.60 -10.60 -13.94
N ALA A 13 2.49 -10.11 -14.51
CA ALA A 13 1.53 -9.28 -13.79
C ALA A 13 0.94 -10.02 -12.59
N ILE A 14 0.46 -11.25 -12.77
CA ILE A 14 -0.11 -12.05 -11.66
C ILE A 14 0.95 -12.30 -10.57
N SER A 15 2.18 -12.64 -10.95
CA SER A 15 3.27 -12.82 -9.99
C SER A 15 3.60 -11.52 -9.24
N ALA A 16 3.58 -10.38 -9.92
CA ALA A 16 3.80 -9.08 -9.31
C ALA A 16 2.65 -8.70 -8.37
N ASP A 17 1.40 -8.94 -8.76
CA ASP A 17 0.21 -8.66 -7.94
C ASP A 17 0.19 -9.54 -6.68
N LEU A 18 0.57 -10.83 -6.80
CA LEU A 18 0.73 -11.72 -5.65
C LEU A 18 1.85 -11.25 -4.71
N LEU A 19 2.99 -10.82 -5.26
CA LEU A 19 4.10 -10.26 -4.49
C LEU A 19 3.67 -8.97 -3.77
N LEU A 20 2.94 -8.09 -4.43
CA LEU A 20 2.40 -6.85 -3.86
C LEU A 20 1.49 -7.16 -2.66
N VAL A 21 0.55 -8.11 -2.81
CA VAL A 21 -0.31 -8.55 -1.70
C VAL A 21 0.52 -9.05 -0.53
N GLY A 22 1.53 -9.88 -0.78
CA GLY A 22 2.43 -10.40 0.26
C GLY A 22 3.19 -9.30 1.01
N ILE A 23 3.78 -8.35 0.29
CA ILE A 23 4.51 -7.22 0.89
C ILE A 23 3.55 -6.35 1.71
N LYS A 24 2.38 -6.00 1.18
CA LYS A 24 1.38 -5.17 1.87
C LYS A 24 0.89 -5.85 3.16
N LEU A 25 0.55 -7.14 3.12
CA LEU A 25 0.13 -7.89 4.31
C LEU A 25 1.24 -7.95 5.37
N LEU A 26 2.47 -8.29 4.97
CA LEU A 26 3.61 -8.37 5.88
C LEU A 26 3.84 -7.01 6.56
N THR A 27 3.91 -5.95 5.76
CA THR A 27 4.16 -4.60 6.28
C THR A 27 2.99 -4.09 7.11
N ALA A 28 1.75 -4.51 6.83
CA ALA A 28 0.57 -4.12 7.60
C ALA A 28 0.59 -4.78 8.98
N TRP A 29 0.97 -6.06 9.01
CA TRP A 29 1.14 -6.80 10.26
C TRP A 29 2.28 -6.24 11.12
N VAL A 30 3.45 -5.98 10.51
CA VAL A 30 4.62 -5.44 11.22
C VAL A 30 4.36 -4.03 11.77
N THR A 31 3.64 -3.19 11.04
CA THR A 31 3.36 -1.81 11.46
C THR A 31 2.14 -1.66 12.34
N GLY A 32 1.19 -2.59 12.24
CA GLY A 32 -0.14 -2.44 12.80
C GLY A 32 -0.97 -1.35 12.11
N SER A 33 -0.62 -0.87 10.91
CA SER A 33 -1.38 0.18 10.21
C SER A 33 -2.70 -0.34 9.63
N ALA A 34 -3.81 0.34 9.94
CA ALA A 34 -5.12 0.08 9.38
C ALA A 34 -5.18 0.49 7.91
N ALA A 35 -4.51 1.60 7.54
CA ALA A 35 -4.47 2.06 6.15
C ALA A 35 -3.75 1.04 5.25
N LEU A 36 -2.63 0.49 5.73
CA LEU A 36 -1.88 -0.55 5.02
C LEU A 36 -2.67 -1.85 4.89
N LEU A 37 -3.38 -2.23 5.97
CA LEU A 37 -4.24 -3.42 5.97
C LEU A 37 -5.40 -3.27 4.99
N ALA A 38 -6.02 -2.10 4.95
CA ALA A 38 -7.08 -1.77 3.99
C ALA A 38 -6.56 -1.84 2.54
N ASP A 39 -5.36 -1.30 2.27
CA ASP A 39 -4.72 -1.39 0.94
C ASP A 39 -4.34 -2.83 0.56
N ALA A 40 -3.99 -3.67 1.55
CA ALA A 40 -3.77 -5.10 1.33
C ALA A 40 -5.07 -5.82 0.96
N TYR A 41 -6.17 -5.57 1.68
CA TYR A 41 -7.49 -6.13 1.37
C TYR A 41 -8.04 -5.66 0.02
N HIS A 42 -7.73 -4.43 -0.39
CA HIS A 42 -8.04 -3.95 -1.73
C HIS A 42 -7.34 -4.78 -2.80
N SER A 43 -6.03 -5.01 -2.67
CA SER A 43 -5.29 -5.84 -3.64
C SER A 43 -5.71 -7.32 -3.62
N ILE A 44 -6.10 -7.88 -2.45
CA ILE A 44 -6.67 -9.23 -2.36
C ILE A 44 -8.01 -9.31 -3.10
N THR A 45 -8.85 -8.29 -2.92
CA THR A 45 -10.13 -8.17 -3.61
C THR A 45 -9.93 -8.21 -5.12
N ASP A 46 -8.99 -7.43 -5.64
CA ASP A 46 -8.70 -7.38 -7.08
C ASP A 46 -8.17 -8.71 -7.62
N LEU A 47 -7.32 -9.40 -6.86
CA LEU A 47 -6.85 -10.74 -7.20
C LEU A 47 -8.00 -11.75 -7.25
N ALA A 48 -8.91 -11.71 -6.27
CA ALA A 48 -10.07 -12.59 -6.20
C ALA A 48 -11.03 -12.36 -7.38
N VAL A 49 -11.30 -11.09 -7.71
CA VAL A 49 -12.12 -10.72 -8.89
C VAL A 49 -11.46 -11.19 -10.18
N SER A 50 -10.15 -10.96 -10.33
CA SER A 50 -9.40 -11.37 -11.52
C SER A 50 -9.40 -12.89 -11.72
N LEU A 51 -9.22 -13.66 -10.65
CA LEU A 51 -9.27 -15.13 -10.68
C LEU A 51 -10.67 -15.64 -11.00
N MET A 52 -11.70 -15.03 -10.40
CA MET A 52 -13.10 -15.35 -10.66
C MET A 52 -13.46 -15.14 -12.14
N LEU A 53 -13.09 -13.99 -12.70
CA LEU A 53 -13.30 -13.69 -14.12
C LEU A 53 -12.56 -14.67 -15.03
N LEU A 54 -11.31 -15.03 -14.70
CA LEU A 54 -10.55 -16.00 -15.46
C LEU A 54 -11.25 -17.38 -15.49
N LEU A 55 -11.74 -17.85 -14.35
CA LEU A 55 -12.50 -19.10 -14.25
C LEU A 55 -13.81 -19.03 -15.06
N GLY A 56 -14.51 -17.88 -15.03
CA GLY A 56 -15.69 -17.62 -15.86
C GLY A 56 -15.39 -17.74 -17.35
N LEU A 57 -14.29 -17.13 -17.81
CA LEU A 57 -13.88 -17.19 -19.22
C LEU A 57 -13.45 -18.59 -19.68
N VAL A 58 -12.68 -19.31 -18.84
CA VAL A 58 -12.24 -20.68 -19.16
C VAL A 58 -13.43 -21.63 -19.26
N THR A 59 -14.38 -21.53 -18.31
CA THR A 59 -15.60 -22.35 -18.34
C THR A 59 -16.47 -22.02 -19.56
N ARG A 60 -16.62 -20.74 -19.91
CA ARG A 60 -17.34 -20.31 -21.12
C ARG A 60 -16.73 -20.90 -22.39
N ASN A 61 -15.43 -20.74 -22.60
CA ASN A 61 -14.73 -21.27 -23.77
C ASN A 61 -14.84 -22.80 -23.88
N ALA A 62 -14.83 -23.51 -22.75
CA ALA A 62 -15.01 -24.97 -22.73
C ALA A 62 -16.44 -25.40 -23.13
N GLN A 63 -17.47 -24.63 -22.76
CA GLN A 63 -18.85 -24.91 -23.10
C GLN A 63 -19.22 -24.47 -24.53
N GLU A 64 -18.64 -23.38 -25.04
CA GLU A 64 -18.79 -22.94 -26.43
C GLU A 64 -18.30 -24.03 -27.42
N ARG A 65 -17.21 -24.75 -27.08
CA ARG A 65 -16.74 -25.90 -27.87
C ARG A 65 -17.73 -27.06 -27.95
N LYS A 66 -18.69 -27.15 -27.02
CA LYS A 66 -19.75 -28.16 -27.03
C LYS A 66 -21.00 -27.70 -27.82
N GLY A 67 -21.06 -26.43 -28.22
CA GLY A 67 -22.00 -25.91 -29.24
C GLY A 67 -23.47 -25.79 -28.83
N SER A 68 -23.86 -26.08 -27.59
CA SER A 68 -25.27 -26.02 -27.15
C SER A 68 -25.59 -24.73 -26.41
N ALA A 69 -26.69 -24.05 -26.77
CA ALA A 69 -27.18 -22.86 -26.07
C ALA A 69 -27.39 -23.09 -24.55
N ALA A 70 -27.85 -24.29 -24.18
CA ALA A 70 -28.02 -24.69 -22.77
C ALA A 70 -26.69 -24.88 -22.01
N ALA A 71 -25.59 -25.08 -22.72
CA ALA A 71 -24.25 -25.17 -22.12
C ALA A 71 -23.68 -23.78 -21.83
N ILE A 72 -23.93 -22.81 -22.72
CA ILE A 72 -23.55 -21.40 -22.55
C ILE A 72 -24.34 -20.76 -21.42
N GLU A 73 -25.66 -20.99 -21.36
CA GLU A 73 -26.50 -20.47 -20.27
C GLU A 73 -26.07 -21.00 -18.89
N ARG A 74 -25.69 -22.29 -18.81
CA ARG A 74 -25.12 -22.87 -17.59
C ARG A 74 -23.79 -22.22 -17.18
N ALA A 75 -22.95 -21.87 -18.14
CA ALA A 75 -21.70 -21.16 -17.87
C ALA A 75 -21.96 -19.76 -17.29
N TYR A 76 -22.90 -19.00 -17.86
CA TYR A 76 -23.27 -17.67 -17.33
C TYR A 76 -23.87 -17.74 -15.93
N ARG A 77 -24.73 -18.72 -15.65
CA ARG A 77 -25.27 -18.92 -14.29
C ARG A 77 -24.15 -19.26 -13.30
N PHE A 78 -23.20 -20.10 -13.69
CA PHE A 78 -22.05 -20.42 -12.85
C PHE A 78 -21.18 -19.19 -12.55
N GLU A 79 -20.84 -18.42 -13.58
CA GLU A 79 -20.09 -17.17 -13.45
C GLU A 79 -20.80 -16.17 -12.54
N ALA A 80 -22.11 -16.01 -12.69
CA ALA A 80 -22.93 -15.12 -11.87
C ALA A 80 -22.96 -15.54 -10.40
N VAL A 81 -23.16 -16.83 -10.12
CA VAL A 81 -23.13 -17.36 -8.74
C VAL A 81 -21.75 -17.17 -8.11
N LEU A 82 -20.69 -17.43 -8.87
CA LEU A 82 -19.31 -17.21 -8.40
C LEU A 82 -19.04 -15.73 -8.11
N ALA A 83 -19.50 -14.82 -8.97
CA ALA A 83 -19.39 -13.37 -8.75
C ALA A 83 -20.12 -12.94 -7.47
N ILE A 84 -21.34 -13.43 -7.22
CA ILE A 84 -22.11 -13.15 -5.99
C ILE A 84 -21.38 -13.65 -4.75
N LEU A 85 -20.82 -14.87 -4.80
CA LEU A 85 -20.06 -15.45 -3.69
C LEU A 85 -18.82 -14.61 -3.36
N VAL A 86 -18.03 -14.29 -4.40
CA VAL A 86 -16.80 -13.48 -4.26
C VAL A 86 -17.13 -12.08 -3.77
N ALA A 87 -18.17 -11.45 -4.29
CA ALA A 87 -18.65 -10.15 -3.81
C ALA A 87 -19.04 -10.19 -2.32
N GLY A 88 -19.73 -11.25 -1.89
CA GLY A 88 -20.07 -11.46 -0.48
C GLY A 88 -18.83 -11.52 0.42
N LEU A 89 -17.78 -12.23 -0.02
CA LEU A 89 -16.50 -12.29 0.71
C LEU A 89 -15.79 -10.93 0.76
N ILE A 90 -15.75 -10.21 -0.36
CA ILE A 90 -15.14 -8.88 -0.45
C ILE A 90 -15.80 -7.90 0.52
N LEU A 91 -17.13 -7.94 0.63
CA LEU A 91 -17.90 -7.06 1.52
C LEU A 91 -17.66 -7.32 3.01
N LEU A 92 -17.00 -8.43 3.38
CA LEU A 92 -16.57 -8.67 4.76
C LEU A 92 -15.33 -7.85 5.14
N PHE A 93 -14.45 -7.51 4.19
CA PHE A 93 -13.21 -6.77 4.49
C PHE A 93 -13.47 -5.37 5.07
N PRO A 94 -14.38 -4.53 4.53
CA PRO A 94 -14.70 -3.23 5.12
C PRO A 94 -15.23 -3.34 6.56
N VAL A 95 -16.03 -4.37 6.85
CA VAL A 95 -16.53 -4.64 8.21
C VAL A 95 -15.37 -5.02 9.13
N GLN A 96 -14.44 -5.85 8.66
CA GLN A 96 -13.24 -6.20 9.42
C GLN A 96 -12.38 -4.98 9.72
N ILE A 97 -12.12 -4.12 8.72
CA ILE A 97 -11.37 -2.87 8.90
C ILE A 97 -12.04 -2.00 9.96
N LEU A 98 -13.37 -1.83 9.91
CA LEU A 98 -14.08 -0.98 10.87
C LEU A 98 -14.03 -1.55 12.29
N ARG A 99 -14.14 -2.87 12.45
CA ARG A 99 -13.99 -3.54 13.76
C ARG A 99 -12.58 -3.37 14.31
N ASP A 100 -11.57 -3.52 13.47
CA ASP A 100 -10.17 -3.33 13.86
C ASP A 100 -9.92 -1.89 14.30
N LEU A 101 -10.54 -0.90 13.64
CA LEU A 101 -10.46 0.52 14.03
C LEU A 101 -11.12 0.78 15.38
N MET A 102 -12.29 0.19 15.65
CA MET A 102 -13.00 0.37 16.94
C MET A 102 -12.25 -0.22 18.14
N GLY A 103 -11.44 -1.25 17.92
CA GLY A 103 -10.65 -1.90 18.97
C GLY A 103 -9.27 -1.30 19.21
N ARG A 104 -8.86 -0.29 18.42
CA ARG A 104 -7.51 0.28 18.48
C ARG A 104 -7.45 1.54 19.32
N SER A 105 -6.37 1.66 20.09
CA SER A 105 -5.96 2.93 20.69
C SER A 105 -5.12 3.71 19.66
N PRO A 106 -5.24 5.05 19.57
CA PRO A 106 -4.54 5.88 18.57
C PRO A 106 -2.99 5.81 18.60
N ASP A 107 -2.43 5.23 19.65
CA ASP A 107 -1.00 5.06 19.92
C ASP A 107 -0.71 3.55 19.94
N GLN A 108 0.13 2.92 19.12
CA GLN A 108 1.32 3.37 18.41
C GLN A 108 1.47 2.51 17.16
N LEU A 109 1.56 3.14 15.97
CA LEU A 109 2.12 2.44 14.82
C LEU A 109 3.55 2.02 15.15
N GLN A 110 3.84 0.73 15.03
CA GLN A 110 5.17 0.20 15.29
C GLN A 110 5.98 0.19 14.00
N HIS A 111 7.31 0.25 14.10
CA HIS A 111 8.20 0.04 12.96
C HIS A 111 7.80 0.82 11.68
N VAL A 112 7.28 2.05 11.80
CA VAL A 112 6.69 2.83 10.69
C VAL A 112 7.59 2.91 9.46
N TRP A 113 8.91 2.95 9.68
CA TRP A 113 9.91 2.97 8.61
C TRP A 113 9.88 1.71 7.72
N VAL A 114 9.56 0.54 8.28
CA VAL A 114 9.38 -0.73 7.53
C VAL A 114 8.17 -0.59 6.62
N GLY A 115 7.07 -0.04 7.14
CA GLY A 115 5.86 0.25 6.36
C GLY A 115 6.14 1.20 5.21
N ILE A 116 6.84 2.31 5.47
CA ILE A 116 7.23 3.27 4.44
C ILE A 116 8.06 2.60 3.35
N LEU A 117 9.09 1.83 3.72
CA LEU A 117 9.94 1.13 2.76
C LEU A 117 9.15 0.12 1.93
N GLY A 118 8.30 -0.68 2.59
CA GLY A 118 7.44 -1.66 1.93
C GLY A 118 6.47 -1.02 0.95
N VAL A 119 5.80 0.06 1.35
CA VAL A 119 4.89 0.83 0.48
C VAL A 119 5.63 1.45 -0.69
N LEU A 120 6.83 2.00 -0.49
CA LEU A 120 7.64 2.54 -1.59
C LEU A 120 7.96 1.44 -2.62
N VAL A 121 8.35 0.25 -2.16
CA VAL A 121 8.56 -0.91 -3.04
C VAL A 121 7.27 -1.27 -3.80
N CYS A 122 6.13 -1.31 -3.10
CA CYS A 122 4.83 -1.57 -3.72
C CYS A 122 4.49 -0.54 -4.81
N ILE A 123 4.69 0.75 -4.53
CA ILE A 123 4.45 1.84 -5.50
C ILE A 123 5.33 1.66 -6.75
N VAL A 124 6.61 1.29 -6.59
CA VAL A 124 7.51 1.06 -7.73
C VAL A 124 7.01 -0.10 -8.58
N ILE A 125 6.70 -1.24 -7.96
CA ILE A 125 6.25 -2.44 -8.66
C ILE A 125 4.92 -2.16 -9.38
N ALA A 126 3.94 -1.58 -8.70
CA ALA A 126 2.64 -1.25 -9.28
C ALA A 126 2.76 -0.21 -10.41
N HIS A 127 3.65 0.78 -10.28
CA HIS A 127 3.92 1.74 -11.35
C HIS A 127 4.51 1.05 -12.59
N LEU A 128 5.52 0.19 -12.39
CA LEU A 128 6.16 -0.53 -13.48
C LEU A 128 5.17 -1.47 -14.18
N MET A 129 4.33 -2.18 -13.42
CA MET A 129 3.30 -3.05 -13.98
C MET A 129 2.24 -2.25 -14.73
N SER A 130 1.78 -1.12 -14.19
CA SER A 130 0.85 -0.24 -14.91
C SER A 130 1.41 0.21 -16.26
N ARG A 131 2.69 0.61 -16.29
CA ARG A 131 3.37 1.02 -17.53
C ARG A 131 3.49 -0.14 -18.51
N LEU A 132 3.96 -1.29 -18.05
CA LEU A 132 4.14 -2.49 -18.86
C LEU A 132 2.81 -2.96 -19.45
N LYS A 133 1.78 -3.15 -18.62
CA LYS A 133 0.43 -3.54 -19.03
C LYS A 133 -0.14 -2.55 -20.06
N SER A 134 0.00 -1.24 -19.83
CA SER A 134 -0.50 -0.22 -20.77
C SER A 134 0.26 -0.20 -22.10
N MET A 135 1.58 -0.37 -22.07
CA MET A 135 2.41 -0.41 -23.28
C MET A 135 2.08 -1.65 -24.11
N VAL A 136 2.14 -2.84 -23.50
CA VAL A 136 1.82 -4.09 -24.19
C VAL A 136 0.36 -4.10 -24.63
N GLY A 137 -0.54 -3.48 -23.86
CA GLY A 137 -1.95 -3.32 -24.23
C GLY A 137 -2.12 -2.55 -25.53
N ARG A 138 -1.38 -1.45 -25.71
CA ARG A 138 -1.41 -0.65 -26.94
C ARG A 138 -0.68 -1.33 -28.09
N ASP A 139 0.53 -1.82 -27.85
CA ASP A 139 1.37 -2.46 -28.87
C ASP A 139 0.73 -3.71 -29.46
N THR A 140 -0.21 -4.32 -28.71
CA THR A 140 -0.90 -5.52 -29.17
C THR A 140 -2.35 -5.29 -29.55
N ASP A 141 -2.92 -4.09 -29.41
CA ASP A 141 -4.37 -3.83 -29.52
C ASP A 141 -5.19 -4.75 -28.59
N SER A 142 -4.87 -4.69 -27.30
CA SER A 142 -5.56 -5.40 -26.22
C SER A 142 -6.25 -4.41 -25.28
N PRO A 143 -7.53 -4.08 -25.51
CA PRO A 143 -8.30 -3.22 -24.62
C PRO A 143 -8.32 -3.73 -23.17
N ALA A 144 -8.36 -5.06 -22.99
CA ALA A 144 -8.33 -5.70 -21.68
C ALA A 144 -7.02 -5.42 -20.91
N LEU A 145 -5.87 -5.45 -21.59
CA LEU A 145 -4.57 -5.22 -20.95
C LEU A 145 -4.32 -3.72 -20.69
N GLU A 146 -4.89 -2.83 -21.52
CA GLU A 146 -4.88 -1.39 -21.23
C GLU A 146 -5.81 -1.02 -20.06
N ALA A 147 -6.96 -1.70 -19.93
CA ALA A 147 -7.84 -1.58 -18.79
C ALA A 147 -7.16 -2.06 -17.50
N ASP A 148 -6.54 -3.24 -17.51
CA ASP A 148 -5.74 -3.77 -16.39
C ASP A 148 -4.57 -2.85 -16.02
N GLY A 149 -3.86 -2.31 -17.02
CA GLY A 149 -2.81 -1.30 -16.78
C GLY A 149 -3.33 0.00 -16.17
N SER A 150 -4.61 0.34 -16.40
CA SER A 150 -5.28 1.47 -15.76
C SER A 150 -5.74 1.14 -14.34
N HIS A 151 -6.18 -0.10 -14.11
CA HIS A 151 -6.49 -0.64 -12.79
C HIS A 151 -5.26 -0.59 -11.88
N SER A 152 -4.09 -1.09 -12.33
CA SER A 152 -2.84 -0.97 -11.57
C SER A 152 -2.38 0.46 -11.26
N ARG A 153 -2.96 1.50 -11.91
CA ARG A 153 -2.72 2.90 -11.49
C ARG A 153 -3.49 3.26 -10.23
N MET A 154 -4.68 2.69 -10.05
CA MET A 154 -5.49 2.88 -8.86
C MET A 154 -4.76 2.37 -7.63
N ASP A 155 -4.10 1.21 -7.75
CA ASP A 155 -3.26 0.64 -6.68
C ASP A 155 -2.10 1.56 -6.29
N VAL A 156 -1.52 2.28 -7.27
CA VAL A 156 -0.50 3.28 -6.98
C VAL A 156 -1.09 4.43 -6.16
N PHE A 157 -2.31 4.88 -6.49
CA PHE A 157 -2.95 5.98 -5.75
C PHE A 157 -3.32 5.56 -4.31
N SER A 158 -3.86 4.36 -4.11
CA SER A 158 -4.15 3.85 -2.77
C SER A 158 -2.87 3.72 -1.95
N SER A 159 -1.82 3.10 -2.49
CA SER A 159 -0.53 2.97 -1.80
C SER A 159 0.15 4.33 -1.53
N VAL A 160 -0.01 5.34 -2.41
CA VAL A 160 0.47 6.71 -2.13
C VAL A 160 -0.31 7.36 -0.98
N ALA A 161 -1.63 7.18 -0.92
CA ALA A 161 -2.42 7.69 0.21
C ALA A 161 -1.95 7.08 1.54
N VAL A 162 -1.65 5.78 1.53
CA VAL A 162 -1.09 5.09 2.70
C VAL A 162 0.32 5.60 3.03
N LEU A 163 1.17 5.83 2.03
CA LEU A 163 2.49 6.43 2.24
C LEU A 163 2.39 7.80 2.93
N VAL A 164 1.47 8.65 2.48
CA VAL A 164 1.21 9.96 3.09
C VAL A 164 0.73 9.80 4.52
N SER A 165 -0.13 8.81 4.80
CA SER A 165 -0.55 8.49 6.17
C SER A 165 0.64 8.13 7.08
N LEU A 166 1.50 7.20 6.64
CA LEU A 166 2.65 6.75 7.43
C LEU A 166 3.70 7.85 7.64
N ILE A 167 3.92 8.71 6.64
CA ILE A 167 4.79 9.89 6.81
C ILE A 167 4.12 10.89 7.77
N GLY A 168 2.81 11.10 7.64
CA GLY A 168 2.00 11.91 8.55
C GLY A 168 2.15 11.48 10.00
N SER A 169 2.09 10.17 10.27
CA SER A 169 2.24 9.66 11.64
C SER A 169 3.63 9.94 12.22
N MET A 170 4.68 10.05 11.39
CA MET A 170 6.02 10.42 11.87
C MET A 170 6.11 11.89 12.31
N ILE A 171 5.26 12.77 11.79
CA ILE A 171 5.20 14.20 12.14
C ILE A 171 4.09 14.52 13.14
N GLY A 172 3.44 13.49 13.71
CA GLY A 172 2.36 13.63 14.70
C GLY A 172 0.97 13.87 14.11
N VAL A 173 0.79 13.68 12.80
CA VAL A 173 -0.51 13.79 12.12
C VAL A 173 -1.06 12.39 11.86
N TYR A 174 -2.07 12.00 12.64
CA TYR A 174 -2.67 10.67 12.58
C TYR A 174 -3.75 10.61 11.47
N LEU A 175 -3.33 10.20 10.26
CA LEU A 175 -4.24 10.04 9.10
C LEU A 175 -4.62 8.58 8.82
N ASP A 176 -4.08 7.63 9.60
CA ASP A 176 -4.18 6.20 9.31
C ASP A 176 -5.61 5.69 9.27
N GLU A 177 -6.42 6.08 10.26
CA GLU A 177 -7.83 5.70 10.34
C GLU A 177 -8.64 6.30 9.18
N ILE A 178 -8.39 7.57 8.84
CA ILE A 178 -9.08 8.26 7.75
C ILE A 178 -8.76 7.59 6.42
N VAL A 179 -7.49 7.30 6.15
CA VAL A 179 -7.07 6.62 4.92
C VAL A 179 -7.62 5.19 4.87
N ALA A 180 -7.62 4.46 5.99
CA ALA A 180 -8.21 3.13 6.07
C ALA A 180 -9.71 3.14 5.73
N ILE A 181 -10.47 4.11 6.26
CA ILE A 181 -11.91 4.27 5.97
C ILE A 181 -12.12 4.59 4.49
N VAL A 182 -11.34 5.50 3.91
CA VAL A 182 -11.44 5.86 2.49
C VAL A 182 -11.22 4.63 1.61
N ILE A 183 -10.19 3.84 1.88
CA ILE A 183 -9.91 2.61 1.12
C ILE A 183 -11.01 1.56 1.36
N ALA A 184 -11.49 1.40 2.60
CA ALA A 184 -12.59 0.49 2.91
C ALA A 184 -13.85 0.83 2.10
N LEU A 185 -14.18 2.11 1.95
CA LEU A 185 -15.30 2.57 1.12
C LEU A 185 -15.10 2.26 -0.37
N MET A 186 -13.85 2.34 -0.87
CA MET A 186 -13.54 1.89 -2.24
C MET A 186 -13.80 0.40 -2.40
N VAL A 187 -13.38 -0.43 -1.44
CA VAL A 187 -13.64 -1.88 -1.44
C VAL A 187 -15.13 -2.19 -1.37
N VAL A 188 -15.92 -1.46 -0.58
CA VAL A 188 -17.40 -1.57 -0.58
C VAL A 188 -17.96 -1.31 -1.98
N GLY A 189 -17.52 -0.23 -2.63
CA GLY A 189 -17.96 0.11 -3.98
C GLY A 189 -17.71 -1.02 -4.98
N LEU A 190 -16.49 -1.58 -4.99
CA LEU A 190 -16.11 -2.72 -5.83
C LEU A 190 -16.96 -3.97 -5.54
N GLY A 191 -17.14 -4.30 -4.25
CA GLY A 191 -17.94 -5.44 -3.83
C GLY A 191 -19.41 -5.31 -4.23
N LEU A 192 -20.02 -4.13 -4.07
CA LEU A 192 -21.41 -3.88 -4.46
C LEU A 192 -21.59 -3.92 -5.99
N GLU A 193 -20.65 -3.37 -6.74
CA GLU A 193 -20.66 -3.43 -8.20
C GLU A 193 -20.64 -4.87 -8.70
N LEU A 194 -19.74 -5.69 -8.14
CA LEU A 194 -19.66 -7.11 -8.47
C LEU A 194 -20.93 -7.88 -8.06
N LEU A 195 -21.46 -7.59 -6.87
CA LEU A 195 -22.66 -8.26 -6.35
C LEU A 195 -23.86 -8.03 -7.26
N VAL A 196 -24.14 -6.76 -7.60
CA VAL A 196 -25.29 -6.43 -8.44
C VAL A 196 -25.06 -6.87 -9.88
N GLY A 197 -23.83 -6.80 -10.39
CA GLY A 197 -23.47 -7.39 -11.69
C GLY A 197 -23.79 -8.88 -11.74
N GLY A 198 -23.40 -9.63 -10.69
CA GLY A 198 -23.71 -11.04 -10.52
C GLY A 198 -25.21 -11.32 -10.45
N ILE A 199 -25.96 -10.57 -9.63
CA ILE A 199 -27.43 -10.74 -9.51
C ILE A 199 -28.13 -10.46 -10.85
N ARG A 200 -27.74 -9.39 -11.57
CA ARG A 200 -28.32 -9.06 -12.88
C ARG A 200 -28.00 -10.13 -13.92
N SER A 201 -26.76 -10.62 -13.95
CA SER A 201 -26.33 -11.70 -14.84
C SER A 201 -27.11 -12.98 -14.56
N LEU A 202 -27.29 -13.35 -13.28
CA LEU A 202 -28.07 -14.52 -12.87
C LEU A 202 -29.54 -14.41 -13.27
N ALA A 203 -30.15 -13.24 -13.05
CA ALA A 203 -31.56 -12.99 -13.35
C ALA A 203 -31.86 -13.00 -14.86
N LYS A 204 -30.94 -12.48 -15.68
CA LYS A 204 -31.12 -12.38 -17.14
C LYS A 204 -30.56 -13.58 -17.91
N GLY A 205 -29.76 -14.43 -17.27
CA GLY A 205 -29.04 -15.53 -17.94
C GLY A 205 -28.03 -15.02 -18.98
N GLN A 206 -27.45 -13.85 -18.75
CA GLN A 206 -26.52 -13.18 -19.66
C GLN A 206 -25.11 -13.16 -19.09
N ALA A 207 -24.12 -12.88 -19.94
CA ALA A 207 -22.75 -12.67 -19.53
C ALA A 207 -22.64 -11.60 -18.43
N LEU A 208 -21.68 -11.79 -17.53
CA LEU A 208 -21.40 -10.81 -16.48
C LEU A 208 -20.86 -9.52 -17.10
N GLU A 209 -21.68 -8.47 -17.13
CA GLU A 209 -21.22 -7.12 -17.46
C GLU A 209 -20.82 -6.40 -16.17
N GLN A 210 -19.52 -6.13 -16.00
CA GLN A 210 -19.07 -5.15 -15.02
C GLN A 210 -19.39 -3.76 -15.55
N ARG A 211 -20.40 -3.13 -14.95
CA ARG A 211 -20.73 -1.73 -15.20
C ARG A 211 -20.42 -0.93 -13.93
N PRO A 212 -19.72 0.22 -14.02
CA PRO A 212 -19.41 1.06 -12.88
C PRO A 212 -20.70 1.53 -12.21
N LEU A 213 -21.12 0.78 -11.20
CA LEU A 213 -22.42 0.94 -10.56
C LEU A 213 -22.48 2.25 -9.79
N PHE A 214 -21.31 2.68 -9.32
CA PHE A 214 -21.13 4.00 -8.72
C PHE A 214 -21.48 5.13 -9.69
N GLU A 215 -21.17 5.02 -10.98
CA GLU A 215 -21.58 6.04 -11.97
C GLU A 215 -23.10 6.03 -12.20
N GLU A 216 -23.70 4.84 -12.22
CA GLU A 216 -25.15 4.67 -12.35
C GLU A 216 -25.90 5.22 -11.12
N LEU A 217 -25.44 4.89 -9.91
CA LEU A 217 -26.01 5.36 -8.64
C LEU A 217 -25.74 6.84 -8.39
N ALA A 218 -24.53 7.35 -8.66
CA ALA A 218 -24.22 8.77 -8.50
C ALA A 218 -25.04 9.64 -9.46
N GLY A 219 -25.35 9.12 -10.66
CA GLY A 219 -26.29 9.74 -11.60
C GLY A 219 -27.73 9.74 -11.08
N ARG A 220 -28.21 8.62 -10.52
CA ARG A 220 -29.58 8.49 -10.00
C ARG A 220 -29.84 9.24 -8.68
N LEU A 221 -28.85 9.31 -7.80
CA LEU A 221 -28.96 9.95 -6.48
C LEU A 221 -28.60 11.44 -6.49
N GLY A 222 -28.24 12.02 -7.65
CA GLY A 222 -27.86 13.44 -7.74
C GLY A 222 -26.57 13.79 -6.98
N ILE A 223 -25.77 12.79 -6.59
CA ILE A 223 -24.50 12.93 -5.86
C ILE A 223 -23.42 13.62 -6.72
N GLY A 224 -23.72 13.91 -7.99
CA GLY A 224 -22.95 14.82 -8.84
C GLY A 224 -22.54 16.15 -8.17
N ARG A 225 -23.25 16.63 -7.14
CA ARG A 225 -22.80 17.80 -6.34
C ARG A 225 -21.60 17.53 -5.43
N LEU A 226 -21.53 16.38 -4.77
CA LEU A 226 -20.37 15.96 -3.95
C LEU A 226 -19.17 15.57 -4.81
N SER A 227 -19.41 15.22 -6.08
CA SER A 227 -18.35 15.08 -7.07
C SER A 227 -17.50 16.35 -7.20
N GLY A 228 -18.07 17.53 -6.91
CA GLY A 228 -17.36 18.81 -6.92
C GLY A 228 -16.26 18.96 -5.86
N PHE A 229 -16.23 18.13 -4.82
CA PHE A 229 -15.22 18.21 -3.75
C PHE A 229 -14.19 17.08 -3.83
N VAL A 230 -14.63 15.86 -4.18
CA VAL A 230 -13.77 14.67 -4.25
C VAL A 230 -13.17 14.48 -5.65
N LEU A 231 -13.93 14.74 -6.73
CA LEU A 231 -13.41 14.57 -8.09
C LEU A 231 -12.36 15.61 -8.53
N PRO A 232 -12.28 16.87 -8.03
CA PRO A 232 -11.17 17.75 -8.40
C PRO A 232 -9.84 17.29 -7.80
N ALA A 233 -9.81 16.85 -6.55
CA ALA A 233 -8.61 16.26 -5.94
C ALA A 233 -8.18 15.00 -6.71
N TRP A 234 -9.15 14.12 -7.01
CA TRP A 234 -8.96 12.90 -7.79
C TRP A 234 -8.53 13.16 -9.25
N ARG A 235 -9.17 14.10 -9.96
CA ARG A 235 -8.85 14.50 -11.34
C ARG A 235 -7.53 15.28 -11.41
N SER A 236 -7.17 16.02 -10.37
CA SER A 236 -5.90 16.74 -10.28
C SER A 236 -4.75 15.79 -9.99
N ALA A 237 -4.93 14.81 -9.10
CA ALA A 237 -4.01 13.69 -8.91
C ALA A 237 -3.83 12.88 -10.21
N ARG A 238 -4.93 12.56 -10.90
CA ARG A 238 -4.92 11.88 -12.21
C ARG A 238 -4.20 12.70 -13.28
N ARG A 239 -4.36 14.04 -13.32
CA ARG A 239 -3.69 14.95 -14.27
C ARG A 239 -2.20 15.16 -13.96
N LEU A 240 -1.85 15.31 -12.67
CA LEU A 240 -0.47 15.48 -12.22
C LEU A 240 0.38 14.23 -12.54
N TYR A 241 -0.22 13.05 -12.43
CA TYR A 241 0.40 11.78 -12.78
C TYR A 241 0.47 11.52 -14.31
N ARG A 242 -0.56 11.93 -15.08
CA ARG A 242 -0.59 11.76 -16.55
C ARG A 242 0.53 12.53 -17.28
N ARG A 243 1.02 13.63 -16.70
CA ARG A 243 2.02 14.52 -17.32
C ARG A 243 3.46 14.20 -16.90
N THR A 244 3.66 13.36 -15.89
CA THR A 244 4.97 13.32 -15.23
C THR A 244 5.45 11.89 -14.99
N SER A 245 6.52 11.50 -15.67
CA SER A 245 7.39 10.35 -15.37
C SER A 245 8.10 10.44 -14.00
N LYS A 246 7.76 11.42 -13.17
CA LYS A 246 8.43 11.74 -11.91
C LYS A 246 7.94 11.02 -10.62
N PRO A 247 6.88 10.17 -10.56
CA PRO A 247 6.59 9.46 -9.31
C PRO A 247 7.74 8.51 -8.95
N LEU A 248 8.43 7.94 -9.94
CA LEU A 248 9.63 7.14 -9.74
C LEU A 248 10.79 7.97 -9.19
N LEU A 249 10.95 9.22 -9.63
CA LEU A 249 11.97 10.14 -9.10
C LEU A 249 11.65 10.62 -7.69
N VAL A 250 10.38 10.84 -7.38
CA VAL A 250 9.94 11.17 -6.02
C VAL A 250 10.12 9.97 -5.10
N VAL A 251 9.74 8.77 -5.54
CA VAL A 251 9.96 7.53 -4.79
C VAL A 251 11.45 7.21 -4.64
N LEU A 252 12.25 7.39 -5.68
CA LEU A 252 13.72 7.26 -5.61
C LEU A 252 14.34 8.29 -4.67
N ALA A 253 13.89 9.55 -4.73
CA ALA A 253 14.33 10.60 -3.81
C ALA A 253 13.92 10.27 -2.36
N LEU A 254 12.71 9.74 -2.15
CA LEU A 254 12.24 9.29 -0.85
C LEU A 254 12.99 8.04 -0.35
N LEU A 255 13.39 7.12 -1.24
CA LEU A 255 14.21 5.95 -0.92
C LEU A 255 15.64 6.36 -0.57
N VAL A 256 16.26 7.26 -1.33
CA VAL A 256 17.58 7.84 -1.02
C VAL A 256 17.52 8.62 0.29
N TYR A 257 16.45 9.40 0.49
CA TYR A 257 16.20 10.11 1.73
C TYR A 257 16.07 9.13 2.90
N ALA A 258 15.21 8.11 2.81
CA ALA A 258 15.07 7.09 3.84
C ALA A 258 16.40 6.36 4.11
N ALA A 259 17.13 5.93 3.08
CA ALA A 259 18.44 5.27 3.22
C ALA A 259 19.48 6.15 3.93
N SER A 260 19.40 7.48 3.79
CA SER A 260 20.29 8.41 4.50
C SER A 260 20.10 8.40 6.03
N GLY A 261 19.04 7.77 6.53
CA GLY A 261 18.75 7.53 7.95
C GLY A 261 19.50 6.35 8.58
N LEU A 262 20.13 5.49 7.77
CA LEU A 262 20.93 4.37 8.28
C LEU A 262 22.22 4.88 8.93
N ARG A 263 22.42 4.51 10.20
CA ARG A 263 23.58 4.92 11.01
C ARG A 263 24.17 3.69 11.69
N GLN A 264 25.49 3.57 11.70
CA GLN A 264 26.20 2.48 12.38
C GLN A 264 26.75 3.00 13.72
N VAL A 265 26.51 2.25 14.80
CA VAL A 265 27.10 2.50 16.12
C VAL A 265 28.37 1.65 16.26
N PRO A 266 29.56 2.27 16.41
CA PRO A 266 30.82 1.53 16.53
C PRO A 266 30.89 0.69 17.81
N TYR A 267 31.62 -0.44 17.76
CA TYR A 267 31.90 -1.26 18.93
C TYR A 267 32.59 -0.43 20.04
N GLY A 268 32.16 -0.64 21.29
CA GLY A 268 32.64 0.11 22.46
C GLY A 268 31.90 1.42 22.78
N HIS A 269 30.94 1.83 21.95
CA HIS A 269 30.10 3.01 22.18
C HIS A 269 28.63 2.62 22.39
N THR A 270 27.91 3.38 23.21
CA THR A 270 26.45 3.26 23.30
C THR A 270 25.80 4.40 22.52
N GLY A 271 24.79 4.08 21.72
CA GLY A 271 24.05 5.08 20.96
C GLY A 271 22.91 5.69 21.78
N THR A 272 22.62 6.97 21.54
CA THR A 272 21.34 7.58 21.95
C THR A 272 20.53 7.89 20.71
N ARG A 273 19.25 7.49 20.70
CA ARG A 273 18.34 7.76 19.58
C ARG A 273 17.55 9.04 19.87
N GLN A 274 17.71 10.02 18.99
CA GLN A 274 16.98 11.27 19.06
C GLN A 274 15.99 11.40 17.91
N ILE A 275 14.72 11.64 18.25
CA ILE A 275 13.64 11.95 17.30
C ILE A 275 13.21 13.38 17.61
N LEU A 276 13.24 14.26 16.60
CA LEU A 276 12.89 15.69 16.77
C LEU A 276 13.57 16.36 17.99
N TYR A 277 14.87 16.10 18.18
CA TYR A 277 15.70 16.63 19.27
C TYR A 277 15.33 16.16 20.69
N GLN A 278 14.36 15.25 20.83
CA GLN A 278 14.07 14.56 22.09
C GLN A 278 14.72 13.18 22.11
N THR A 279 15.43 12.87 23.20
CA THR A 279 16.03 11.55 23.42
C THR A 279 14.91 10.57 23.82
N ARG A 280 14.55 9.65 22.92
CA ARG A 280 13.53 8.61 23.22
C ARG A 280 14.14 7.30 23.71
N GLU A 281 15.37 6.98 23.31
CA GLU A 281 16.05 5.75 23.71
C GLU A 281 17.50 6.04 24.10
N LEU A 282 17.91 5.52 25.27
CA LEU A 282 19.27 5.57 25.79
C LEU A 282 19.86 4.16 25.78
N GLY A 283 21.09 4.01 25.27
CA GLY A 283 21.85 2.76 25.40
C GLY A 283 21.71 1.78 24.23
N LEU A 284 21.63 2.27 22.98
CA LEU A 284 21.66 1.40 21.80
C LEU A 284 22.98 0.62 21.75
N GLU A 285 22.90 -0.70 21.60
CA GLU A 285 24.04 -1.59 21.44
C GLU A 285 24.79 -1.34 20.11
N PRO A 286 26.08 -1.71 20.00
CA PRO A 286 26.80 -1.62 18.74
C PRO A 286 26.10 -2.37 17.61
N GLY A 287 25.90 -1.72 16.47
CA GLY A 287 25.14 -2.32 15.37
C GLY A 287 24.63 -1.31 14.35
N LEU A 288 23.88 -1.82 13.36
CA LEU A 288 23.20 -1.00 12.36
C LEU A 288 21.84 -0.57 12.91
N HIS A 289 21.60 0.73 12.96
CA HIS A 289 20.39 1.28 13.53
C HIS A 289 19.80 2.34 12.60
N TYR A 290 18.47 2.43 12.58
CA TYR A 290 17.77 3.39 11.74
C TYR A 290 17.30 4.61 12.56
N ALA A 291 17.80 5.79 12.20
CA ALA A 291 17.29 7.07 12.67
C ALA A 291 16.59 7.80 11.52
N PRO A 292 15.45 8.48 11.77
CA PRO A 292 14.82 9.29 10.74
C PRO A 292 15.82 10.31 10.16
N PRO A 293 15.90 10.46 8.83
CA PRO A 293 16.74 11.48 8.19
C PRO A 293 16.31 12.90 8.60
N TRP A 294 17.24 13.86 8.49
CA TRP A 294 16.96 15.27 8.75
C TRP A 294 15.84 15.77 7.81
N PRO A 295 14.81 16.50 8.31
CA PRO A 295 14.77 17.21 9.60
C PRO A 295 14.15 16.44 10.77
N PHE A 296 13.68 15.22 10.57
CA PHE A 296 12.82 14.52 11.54
C PHE A 296 13.58 13.72 12.62
N GLY A 297 14.88 13.48 12.42
CA GLY A 297 15.74 12.84 13.43
C GLY A 297 17.09 13.54 13.54
N SER A 298 17.62 13.62 14.75
CA SER A 298 18.95 14.20 15.03
C SER A 298 19.99 13.12 15.28
N GLY A 299 20.02 12.11 14.39
CA GLY A 299 21.08 11.10 14.35
C GLY A 299 21.15 10.19 15.59
N ILE A 300 21.98 9.16 15.48
CA ILE A 300 22.38 8.35 16.63
C ILE A 300 23.69 8.92 17.10
N ARG A 301 23.72 9.46 18.33
CA ARG A 301 24.95 10.04 18.88
C ARG A 301 25.64 8.98 19.72
N ALA A 302 26.83 8.57 19.30
CA ALA A 302 27.67 7.65 20.06
C ALA A 302 28.20 8.37 21.30
N ILE A 303 27.89 7.83 22.48
CA ILE A 303 28.45 8.30 23.75
C ILE A 303 29.56 7.33 24.12
N SER A 304 30.76 7.84 24.42
CA SER A 304 31.84 7.00 24.92
C SER A 304 31.43 6.42 26.26
N THR A 305 31.58 5.12 26.45
CA THR A 305 31.50 4.47 27.75
C THR A 305 32.68 4.91 28.62
N ARG A 306 32.64 6.14 29.15
CA ARG A 306 33.53 6.49 30.25
C ARG A 306 33.08 5.67 31.44
N SER A 307 33.86 4.63 31.75
CA SER A 307 33.78 3.91 33.01
C SER A 307 33.68 4.92 34.16
N PRO A 308 32.69 4.84 35.06
CA PRO A 308 32.62 5.64 36.27
C PRO A 308 33.83 5.45 37.21
N TRP A 309 34.71 4.49 36.92
CA TRP A 309 35.83 4.04 37.74
C TRP A 309 37.21 4.48 37.24
N ALA A 310 37.32 5.58 36.47
CA ALA A 310 38.63 6.18 36.21
C ALA A 310 39.11 6.95 37.47
N PRO A 311 40.26 6.58 38.08
CA PRO A 311 40.74 7.24 39.28
C PRO A 311 41.04 8.73 38.99
N ARG A 312 40.49 9.62 39.81
CA ARG A 312 40.83 11.06 39.77
C ARG A 312 42.27 11.23 40.25
N ASP A 313 43.19 11.45 39.34
CA ASP A 313 44.54 11.90 39.68
C ASP A 313 44.49 13.28 40.35
N ARG A 314 44.49 13.26 41.68
CA ARG A 314 44.62 14.46 42.53
C ARG A 314 46.11 14.72 42.75
N LYS A 315 46.78 15.34 41.78
CA LYS A 315 48.13 15.91 41.98
C LYS A 315 48.24 17.28 41.32
N ARG A 316 48.01 18.35 42.11
CA ARG A 316 48.89 19.54 42.19
C ARG A 316 48.36 20.58 43.18
N SER A 317 49.31 21.25 43.83
CA SER A 317 49.22 22.41 44.73
C SER A 317 48.92 22.17 46.22
N ARG A 318 49.91 21.65 46.95
CA ARG A 318 50.30 22.22 48.25
C ARG A 318 51.83 22.28 48.32
N GLY A 319 52.37 23.35 47.74
CA GLY A 319 53.74 23.78 47.99
C GLY A 319 53.76 24.67 49.22
N SER A 320 54.49 24.21 50.25
CA SER A 320 55.40 24.98 51.10
C SER A 320 55.14 26.48 51.27
N GLY A 321 54.82 26.90 52.49
CA GLY A 321 54.89 28.29 52.93
C GLY A 321 54.90 28.39 54.46
N ALA A 322 55.96 27.91 55.09
CA ALA A 322 56.29 28.22 56.49
C ALA A 322 57.21 29.44 56.53
N ARG A 323 56.90 30.45 57.36
CA ARG A 323 57.79 31.11 58.36
C ARG A 323 57.25 32.43 58.91
N SER A 324 57.54 32.62 60.22
CA SER A 324 57.70 33.85 61.03
C SER A 324 56.47 34.76 61.19
N ILE A 325 56.11 35.23 62.39
CA ILE A 325 56.89 35.68 63.57
C ILE A 325 56.25 35.18 64.86
#